data_AF-A0A2P8Q4C0-F1
#
_entry.id   AF-A0A2P8Q4C0-F1
#
_cell.length_a   1.000
_cell.length_b   1.000
_cell.length_c   1.000
_cell.angle_alpha   90.00
_cell.angle_beta   90.00
_cell.angle_gamma   90.00
#
_symmetry.space_group_name_H-M   'P 1'
#
loop_
_entity.id
_entity.type
_entity.pdbx_description
1 polymer ?
#
loop_
_entity_poly.entity_id
_entity_poly.type
_entity_poly.pdbx_seq_one_letter_code
_entity_poly.pdbx_strand_id
1 'polypeptide(L)'
;MVVTQEALEDVGGGVRAGQWRLVAAQTRHLVQSCLYVRGLAYGGEPYLYEDGGAVDPCARVPDDVRVEGLRFVHEANALAADPTGAEEWLGRLRDWVAVAQRELGLNAELPELRSPNGMFGGLRLVRGWQEAVDELGLPALLPSEWIKPL
;
A
#
# COMPACT_ATOMS: atom_id res chain seq x y z
N MET A 1 -5.88 -5.83 5.98
CA MET A 1 -4.92 -4.84 6.50
C MET A 1 -3.52 -5.01 5.99
N VAL A 2 -2.95 -6.23 5.95
CA VAL A 2 -1.65 -6.47 5.28
C VAL A 2 -1.69 -6.00 3.82
N VAL A 3 -2.71 -6.42 3.05
CA VAL A 3 -2.93 -5.96 1.65
C VAL A 3 -3.03 -4.43 1.54
N THR A 4 -3.62 -3.77 2.53
CA THR A 4 -3.75 -2.30 2.59
C THR A 4 -2.40 -1.63 2.81
N GLN A 5 -1.56 -2.17 3.70
CA GLN A 5 -0.20 -1.67 3.93
C GLN A 5 0.67 -1.86 2.68
N GLU A 6 0.59 -3.04 2.05
CA GLU A 6 1.31 -3.34 0.81
C GLU A 6 0.94 -2.37 -0.33
N ALA A 7 -0.36 -2.14 -0.54
CA ALA A 7 -0.82 -1.21 -1.56
C ALA A 7 -0.37 0.24 -1.26
N LEU A 8 -0.31 0.65 0.02
CA LEU A 8 0.19 1.97 0.41
C LEU A 8 1.70 2.11 0.16
N GLU A 9 2.48 1.06 0.42
CA GLU A 9 3.91 1.01 0.10
C GLU A 9 4.16 1.07 -1.41
N ASP A 10 3.40 0.32 -2.20
CA ASP A 10 3.47 0.35 -3.67
C ASP A 10 3.14 1.74 -4.22
N VAL A 11 2.13 2.41 -3.66
CA VAL A 11 1.80 3.80 -4.00
C VAL A 11 2.97 4.72 -3.65
N GLY A 12 3.52 4.64 -2.45
CA GLY A 12 4.64 5.48 -2.04
C GLY A 12 5.92 5.23 -2.84
N GLY A 13 6.20 3.97 -3.17
CA GLY A 13 7.29 3.59 -4.08
C GLY A 13 7.05 4.11 -5.49
N GLY A 14 5.83 3.99 -6.00
CA GLY A 14 5.42 4.49 -7.31
C GLY A 14 5.55 6.01 -7.44
N VAL A 15 5.19 6.76 -6.39
CA VAL A 15 5.37 8.23 -6.34
C VAL A 15 6.86 8.59 -6.44
N ARG A 16 7.71 7.97 -5.61
CA ARG A 16 9.17 8.22 -5.64
C ARG A 16 9.81 7.85 -6.97
N ALA A 17 9.32 6.78 -7.61
CA ALA A 17 9.82 6.30 -8.90
C ALA A 17 9.17 6.98 -10.12
N GLY A 18 8.24 7.92 -9.92
CA GLY A 18 7.52 8.59 -11.01
C GLY A 18 6.62 7.66 -11.84
N GLN A 19 6.20 6.52 -11.29
CA GLN A 19 5.39 5.51 -11.99
C GLN A 19 3.89 5.78 -11.84
N TRP A 20 3.41 6.89 -12.44
CA TRP A 20 2.05 7.41 -12.18
C TRP A 20 0.90 6.47 -12.55
N ARG A 21 1.08 5.61 -13.55
CA ARG A 21 0.07 4.57 -13.89
C ARG A 21 -0.04 3.51 -12.80
N LEU A 22 1.09 3.12 -12.19
CA LEU A 22 1.10 2.21 -11.05
C LEU A 22 0.44 2.88 -9.85
N VAL A 23 0.78 4.14 -9.58
CA VAL A 23 0.18 4.94 -8.50
C VAL A 23 -1.34 4.99 -8.64
N ALA A 24 -1.87 5.30 -9.82
CA ALA A 24 -3.31 5.35 -10.05
C ALA A 24 -3.99 3.98 -9.84
N ALA A 25 -3.40 2.90 -10.37
CA ALA A 25 -3.94 1.55 -10.23
C ALA A 25 -3.92 1.08 -8.77
N GLN A 26 -2.80 1.24 -8.08
CA GLN A 26 -2.65 0.83 -6.68
C GLN A 26 -3.48 1.67 -5.73
N THR A 27 -3.65 2.98 -6.00
CA THR A 27 -4.55 3.84 -5.21
C THR A 27 -5.99 3.32 -5.26
N ARG A 28 -6.46 2.88 -6.43
CA ARG A 28 -7.81 2.29 -6.55
C ARG A 28 -7.96 1.05 -5.68
N HIS A 29 -6.97 0.15 -5.73
CA HIS A 29 -6.98 -1.06 -4.93
C HIS A 29 -6.90 -0.77 -3.41
N LEU A 30 -6.04 0.17 -3.02
CA LEU A 30 -5.89 0.65 -1.65
C LEU A 30 -7.20 1.22 -1.11
N VAL A 31 -7.83 2.12 -1.87
CA VAL A 31 -9.10 2.76 -1.48
C VAL A 31 -10.20 1.72 -1.32
N GLN A 32 -10.35 0.79 -2.28
CA GLN A 32 -11.35 -0.28 -2.17
C GLN A 32 -11.13 -1.15 -0.93
N SER A 33 -9.87 -1.49 -0.63
CA SER A 33 -9.52 -2.28 0.55
C SER A 33 -9.82 -1.53 1.84
N CYS A 34 -9.55 -0.22 1.88
CA CYS A 34 -9.87 0.63 3.03
C CYS A 34 -11.39 0.76 3.21
N LEU A 35 -12.15 1.01 2.14
CA LEU A 35 -13.61 1.11 2.23
C LEU A 35 -14.23 -0.19 2.74
N TYR A 36 -13.77 -1.33 2.23
CA TYR A 36 -14.22 -2.63 2.72
C TYR A 36 -14.00 -2.79 4.22
N VAL A 37 -12.77 -2.49 4.67
CA VAL A 37 -12.40 -2.54 6.08
C VAL A 37 -13.24 -1.59 6.93
N ARG A 38 -13.39 -0.34 6.50
CA ARG A 38 -14.17 0.66 7.23
C ARG A 38 -15.62 0.25 7.31
N GLY A 39 -16.18 -0.35 6.25
CA GLY A 39 -17.54 -0.89 6.23
C GLY A 39 -17.81 -1.86 7.37
N LEU A 40 -16.82 -2.67 7.77
CA LEU A 40 -16.93 -3.58 8.92
C LEU A 40 -17.18 -2.83 10.23
N ALA A 41 -16.57 -1.66 10.42
CA ALA A 41 -16.80 -0.82 11.60
C ALA A 41 -18.23 -0.25 11.65
N TYR A 42 -18.92 -0.18 10.51
CA TYR A 42 -20.32 0.27 10.39
C TYR A 42 -21.32 -0.89 10.26
N GLY A 43 -20.93 -2.11 10.67
CA GLY A 43 -21.80 -3.29 10.64
C GLY A 43 -21.92 -3.94 9.27
N GLY A 44 -20.97 -3.69 8.36
CA GLY A 44 -20.76 -4.49 7.17
C GLY A 44 -20.33 -5.92 7.53
N GLU A 45 -20.73 -6.89 6.72
CA GLU A 45 -20.40 -8.29 6.96
C GLU A 45 -18.99 -8.62 6.41
N PRO A 46 -18.14 -9.32 7.18
CA PRO A 46 -16.85 -9.80 6.70
C PRO A 46 -17.06 -10.97 5.74
N TYR A 47 -17.39 -10.68 4.49
CA TYR A 47 -17.57 -11.71 3.45
C TYR A 47 -16.26 -11.89 2.68
N LEU A 48 -15.53 -12.96 3.00
CA LEU A 48 -14.33 -13.36 2.29
C LEU A 48 -14.66 -14.59 1.43
N TYR A 49 -15.03 -14.36 0.16
CA TYR A 49 -15.04 -15.37 -0.91
C TYR A 49 -15.72 -16.73 -0.60
N GLU A 50 -16.88 -16.75 0.07
CA GLU A 50 -17.78 -17.90 -0.07
C GLU A 50 -18.58 -17.74 -1.36
N ASP A 51 -18.21 -18.54 -2.38
CA ASP A 51 -18.72 -18.82 -3.74
C ASP A 51 -20.19 -18.45 -4.17
N GLY A 52 -20.83 -17.40 -3.66
CA GLY A 52 -22.25 -17.15 -3.96
C GLY A 52 -22.75 -15.71 -4.04
N GLY A 53 -21.99 -14.69 -3.65
CA GLY A 53 -22.51 -13.32 -3.53
C GLY A 53 -21.69 -12.27 -4.29
N ALA A 54 -22.38 -11.36 -4.99
CA ALA A 54 -21.80 -10.09 -5.38
C ALA A 54 -21.44 -9.30 -4.11
N VAL A 55 -20.15 -9.13 -3.83
CA VAL A 55 -19.67 -8.33 -2.71
C VAL A 55 -19.74 -6.86 -3.10
N ASP A 56 -20.41 -6.04 -2.29
CA ASP A 56 -20.28 -4.58 -2.34
C ASP A 56 -19.18 -4.15 -1.35
N PRO A 57 -17.97 -3.79 -1.82
CA PRO A 57 -16.87 -3.37 -0.94
C PRO A 57 -17.15 -2.07 -0.21
N CYS A 58 -18.23 -1.36 -0.55
CA CYS A 58 -18.65 -0.11 0.07
C CYS A 58 -19.92 -0.29 0.91
N ALA A 59 -20.36 -1.53 1.16
CA ALA A 59 -21.54 -1.80 1.98
C ALA A 59 -21.38 -1.16 3.36
N ARG A 60 -22.42 -0.42 3.78
CA ARG A 60 -22.49 0.29 5.08
C ARG A 60 -21.46 1.40 5.30
N VAL A 61 -20.58 1.68 4.35
CA VAL A 61 -19.62 2.79 4.48
C VAL A 61 -20.37 4.13 4.35
N PRO A 62 -20.15 5.08 5.27
CA PRO A 62 -20.70 6.43 5.15
C PRO A 62 -20.34 7.12 3.83
N ASP A 63 -21.27 7.94 3.31
CA ASP A 63 -21.11 8.57 2.00
C ASP A 63 -19.94 9.56 1.95
N ASP A 64 -19.70 10.30 3.02
CA ASP A 64 -18.55 11.22 3.15
C ASP A 64 -17.22 10.47 3.03
N VAL A 65 -17.11 9.31 3.69
CA VAL A 65 -15.94 8.42 3.60
C VAL A 65 -15.76 7.87 2.19
N ARG A 66 -16.85 7.45 1.54
CA ARG A 66 -16.81 6.96 0.14
C ARG A 66 -16.36 8.05 -0.82
N VAL A 67 -16.94 9.24 -0.71
CA VAL A 67 -16.61 10.40 -1.55
C VAL A 67 -15.15 10.79 -1.36
N GLU A 68 -14.66 10.79 -0.12
CA GLU A 68 -13.27 11.07 0.18
C GLU A 68 -12.31 10.03 -0.45
N GLY A 69 -12.63 8.74 -0.32
CA GLY A 69 -11.84 7.68 -0.97
C GLY A 69 -11.81 7.82 -2.49
N LEU A 70 -12.96 8.08 -3.12
CA LEU A 70 -13.05 8.30 -4.57
C LEU A 70 -12.30 9.56 -5.02
N ARG A 71 -12.25 10.60 -4.18
CA ARG A 71 -11.43 11.79 -4.42
C ARG A 71 -9.94 11.43 -4.50
N PHE A 72 -9.41 10.58 -3.61
CA PHE A 72 -8.02 10.12 -3.72
C PHE A 72 -7.74 9.37 -5.03
N VAL A 73 -8.68 8.54 -5.49
CA VAL A 73 -8.56 7.86 -6.80
C VAL A 73 -8.54 8.87 -7.94
N HIS A 74 -9.39 9.88 -7.90
CA HIS A 74 -9.42 10.93 -8.91
C HIS A 74 -8.12 11.75 -8.93
N GLU A 75 -7.65 12.19 -7.76
CA GLU A 75 -6.39 12.92 -7.60
C GLU A 75 -5.19 12.09 -8.09
N ALA A 76 -5.14 10.78 -7.79
CA ALA A 76 -4.08 9.90 -8.28
C ALA A 76 -4.02 9.81 -9.81
N ASN A 77 -5.17 9.84 -10.49
CA ASN A 77 -5.21 9.89 -11.95
C ASN A 77 -4.70 11.24 -12.48
N ALA A 78 -4.97 12.33 -11.77
CA ALA A 78 -4.50 13.66 -12.16
C ALA A 78 -2.96 13.82 -12.01
N LEU A 79 -2.33 13.11 -11.06
CA LEU A 79 -0.88 13.14 -10.87
C LEU A 79 -0.08 12.70 -12.11
N ALA A 80 -0.68 11.91 -13.00
CA ALA A 80 -0.05 11.54 -14.26
C ALA A 80 0.14 12.74 -15.23
N ALA A 81 -0.70 13.77 -15.09
CA ALA A 81 -0.62 15.00 -15.88
C ALA A 81 0.15 16.11 -15.15
N ASP A 82 0.02 16.19 -13.82
CA ASP A 82 0.72 17.18 -12.98
C ASP A 82 1.18 16.56 -11.64
N PRO A 83 2.47 16.21 -11.50
CA PRO A 83 2.99 15.60 -10.28
C PRO A 83 3.37 16.59 -9.18
N THR A 84 3.17 17.90 -9.37
CA THR A 84 3.70 18.96 -8.48
C THR A 84 3.21 18.83 -7.02
N GLY A 85 2.06 18.18 -6.80
CA GLY A 85 1.48 17.93 -5.47
C GLY A 85 1.60 16.48 -4.96
N ALA A 86 2.42 15.62 -5.58
CA ALA A 86 2.40 14.19 -5.30
C ALA A 86 2.77 13.82 -3.84
N GLU A 87 3.77 14.47 -3.24
CA GLU A 87 4.18 14.19 -1.86
C GLU A 87 3.13 14.66 -0.83
N GLU A 88 2.54 15.83 -1.05
CA GLU A 88 1.45 16.34 -0.20
C GLU A 88 0.22 15.42 -0.29
N TRP A 89 -0.14 15.03 -1.51
CA TRP A 89 -1.20 14.05 -1.75
C TRP A 89 -0.92 12.72 -1.03
N LEU A 90 0.30 12.21 -1.12
CA LEU A 90 0.72 10.97 -0.45
C LEU A 90 0.63 11.08 1.07
N GLY A 91 1.00 12.24 1.63
CA GLY A 91 0.80 12.54 3.06
C GLY A 91 -0.66 12.43 3.48
N ARG A 92 -1.56 13.11 2.76
CA ARG A 92 -3.01 13.04 3.00
C ARG A 92 -3.56 11.62 2.88
N LEU A 93 -3.07 10.85 1.90
CA LEU A 93 -3.48 9.46 1.71
C LEU A 93 -3.06 8.58 2.88
N ARG A 94 -1.83 8.75 3.40
CA ARG A 94 -1.34 8.04 4.58
C ARG A 94 -2.21 8.33 5.81
N ASP A 95 -2.53 9.60 6.04
CA ASP A 95 -3.38 9.99 7.16
C ASP A 95 -4.77 9.37 7.07
N TRP A 96 -5.34 9.32 5.85
CA TRP A 96 -6.62 8.70 5.59
C TRP A 96 -6.60 7.17 5.85
N VAL A 97 -5.54 6.47 5.42
CA VAL A 97 -5.36 5.03 5.70
C VAL A 97 -5.18 4.79 7.21
N ALA A 98 -4.48 5.67 7.92
CA ALA A 98 -4.28 5.57 9.36
C ALA A 98 -5.61 5.68 10.14
N VAL A 99 -6.58 6.45 9.64
CA VAL A 99 -7.95 6.47 10.21
C VAL A 99 -8.59 5.08 10.10
N ALA A 100 -8.51 4.44 8.91
CA ALA A 100 -9.08 3.11 8.69
C ALA A 100 -8.42 2.04 9.60
N GLN A 101 -7.11 2.14 9.83
CA GLN A 101 -6.38 1.26 10.76
C GLN A 101 -6.86 1.43 12.21
N ARG A 102 -6.99 2.68 12.68
CA ARG A 102 -7.46 2.98 14.04
C ARG A 102 -8.89 2.51 14.29
N GLU A 103 -9.79 2.61 13.31
CA GLU A 103 -11.17 2.11 13.42
C GLU A 103 -11.22 0.58 13.66
N LEU A 104 -10.21 -0.17 13.24
CA LEU A 104 -10.06 -1.60 13.53
C LEU A 104 -9.28 -1.89 14.83
N GLY A 105 -8.91 -0.87 15.60
CA GLY A 105 -8.08 -1.03 16.80
C GLY A 105 -6.59 -1.30 16.51
N LEU A 106 -6.14 -1.09 15.27
CA LEU A 106 -4.72 -1.20 14.89
C LEU A 106 -4.03 0.15 15.14
N ASN A 107 -3.43 0.30 16.31
CA ASN A 107 -2.74 1.53 16.73
C ASN A 107 -1.28 1.62 16.27
N ALA A 108 -0.76 0.54 15.68
CA ALA A 108 0.56 0.47 15.08
C ALA A 108 0.45 -0.32 13.77
N GLU A 109 1.42 -0.12 12.88
CA GLU A 109 1.57 -0.98 11.72
C GLU A 109 1.66 -2.44 12.20
N LEU A 110 0.87 -3.30 11.56
CA LEU A 110 1.00 -4.73 11.81
C LEU A 110 2.42 -5.14 11.44
N PRO A 111 3.10 -5.93 12.28
CA PRO A 111 4.41 -6.46 11.91
C PRO A 111 4.28 -7.12 10.55
N GLU A 112 5.19 -6.77 9.65
CA GLU A 112 5.25 -7.29 8.29
C GLU A 112 5.56 -8.81 8.36
N LEU A 113 4.52 -9.62 8.60
CA LEU A 113 4.58 -11.09 8.62
C LEU A 113 4.56 -11.61 7.17
N ARG A 114 5.29 -10.97 6.27
CA ARG A 114 5.74 -11.65 5.07
C ARG A 114 6.88 -12.57 5.50
N SER A 115 6.61 -13.88 5.49
CA SER A 115 7.61 -14.73 4.86
C SER A 115 7.75 -14.17 3.45
N PRO A 116 8.94 -13.70 3.03
CA PRO A 116 9.13 -13.21 1.69
C PRO A 116 8.87 -14.36 0.73
N ASN A 117 7.64 -14.52 0.27
CA ASN A 117 7.31 -15.53 -0.73
C ASN A 117 7.76 -14.97 -2.08
N GLY A 118 8.72 -15.67 -2.69
CA GLY A 118 9.33 -15.28 -3.95
C GLY A 118 10.67 -14.57 -3.81
N MET A 119 11.34 -14.38 -4.95
CA MET A 119 12.73 -13.93 -5.03
C MET A 119 12.97 -12.53 -4.43
N PHE A 120 11.96 -11.65 -4.47
CA PHE A 120 12.10 -10.24 -4.14
C PHE A 120 12.36 -9.93 -2.67
N GLY A 121 11.80 -10.71 -1.74
CA GLY A 121 12.13 -10.49 -0.33
C GLY A 121 13.50 -11.07 0.06
N GLY A 122 13.99 -12.07 -0.68
CA GLY A 122 15.41 -12.45 -0.64
C GLY A 122 16.31 -11.31 -1.11
N LEU A 123 15.95 -10.61 -2.20
CA LEU A 123 16.68 -9.42 -2.65
C LEU A 123 16.67 -8.30 -1.61
N ARG A 124 15.52 -8.05 -0.94
CA ARG A 124 15.42 -7.03 0.13
C ARG A 124 16.33 -7.35 1.32
N LEU A 125 16.36 -8.61 1.76
CA LEU A 125 17.25 -9.08 2.82
C LEU A 125 18.72 -8.87 2.45
N VAL A 126 19.12 -9.29 1.24
CA VAL A 126 20.50 -9.13 0.79
C VAL A 126 20.88 -7.65 0.67
N ARG A 127 19.99 -6.78 0.18
CA ARG A 127 20.24 -5.33 0.13
C ARG A 127 20.42 -4.73 1.54
N GLY A 128 19.60 -5.14 2.50
CA GLY A 128 19.71 -4.68 3.89
C GLY A 128 20.98 -5.16 4.59
N TRP A 129 21.64 -6.21 4.09
CA TRP A 129 22.87 -6.78 4.64
C TRP A 129 24.13 -6.33 3.89
N GLN A 130 23.98 -5.58 2.79
CA GLN A 130 25.11 -5.20 1.93
C GLN A 130 26.16 -4.40 2.70
N GLU A 131 25.74 -3.49 3.57
CA GLU A 131 26.65 -2.69 4.40
C GLU A 131 27.51 -3.58 5.32
N ALA A 132 26.89 -4.56 5.99
CA ALA A 132 27.61 -5.53 6.83
C ALA A 132 28.52 -6.47 6.01
N VAL A 133 28.12 -6.85 4.80
CA VAL A 133 28.93 -7.66 3.88
C VAL A 133 30.19 -6.89 3.44
N ASP A 134 30.04 -5.61 3.11
CA ASP A 134 31.14 -4.74 2.70
C ASP A 134 32.10 -4.46 3.87
N GLU A 135 31.58 -4.19 5.07
CA GLU A 135 32.38 -3.99 6.29
C GLU A 135 33.23 -5.22 6.65
N LEU A 136 32.68 -6.42 6.46
CA LEU A 136 33.38 -7.68 6.76
C LEU A 136 34.28 -8.16 5.61
N GLY A 137 34.33 -7.44 4.49
CA GLY A 137 35.09 -7.83 3.30
C GLY A 137 34.64 -9.16 2.70
N LEU A 138 33.36 -9.51 2.87
CA LEU A 138 32.79 -10.75 2.37
C LEU A 138 32.45 -10.63 0.88
N PRO A 139 32.53 -11.73 0.11
CA PRO A 139 32.10 -11.72 -1.28
C PRO A 139 30.60 -11.42 -1.38
N ALA A 140 30.22 -10.62 -2.38
CA ALA A 140 28.84 -10.22 -2.61
C ALA A 140 27.92 -11.44 -2.79
N LEU A 141 26.81 -11.46 -2.04
CA LEU A 141 25.84 -12.57 -2.06
C LEU A 141 25.01 -12.60 -3.35
N LEU A 142 24.92 -11.48 -4.06
CA LEU A 142 24.18 -11.33 -5.31
C LEU A 142 24.96 -10.47 -6.30
N PRO A 143 24.66 -10.54 -7.60
CA PRO A 143 25.22 -9.64 -8.60
C PRO A 143 24.97 -8.18 -8.20
N SER A 144 26.02 -7.35 -8.26
CA SER A 144 25.95 -5.93 -7.88
C SER A 144 24.86 -5.16 -8.61
N GLU A 145 24.57 -5.52 -9.86
CA GLU A 145 23.48 -4.96 -10.67
C GLU A 145 22.08 -5.14 -10.05
N TRP A 146 21.88 -6.16 -9.21
CA TRP A 146 20.58 -6.47 -8.61
C TRP A 146 20.35 -5.75 -7.28
N ILE A 147 21.42 -5.23 -6.69
CA ILE A 147 21.42 -4.57 -5.38
C ILE A 147 21.62 -3.06 -5.48
N LYS A 148 21.73 -2.50 -6.69
CA LYS A 148 21.79 -1.05 -6.89
C LYS A 148 20.56 -0.36 -6.24
N PRO A 149 20.77 0.75 -5.51
CA PRO A 149 19.66 1.59 -5.09
C PRO A 149 18.89 2.06 -6.33
N LEU A 150 17.55 2.07 -6.24
CA LEU A 150 16.69 2.75 -7.22
C LEU A 150 16.85 4.26 -7.08
#